data_AF-A0A9D9FYV8-F1
#
_entry.id   AF-A0A9D9FYV8-F1
#
_cell.length_a   1.000
_cell.length_b   1.000
_cell.length_c   1.000
_cell.angle_alpha   90.00
_cell.angle_beta   90.00
_cell.angle_gamma   90.00
#
_symmetry.space_group_name_H-M   'P 1'
#
loop_
_entity.id
_entity.type
_entity.pdbx_description
1 polymer ?
#
loop_
_entity_poly.entity_id
_entity_poly.type
_entity_poly.pdbx_seq_one_letter_code
_entity_poly.pdbx_strand_id
1 'polypeptide(L)'
;MPKSLFLSCAIATTMTLATPLVPASGLAERIAVSAAKADNGAARRTARRTARRVSRRQAHYHNALPAGCVKVILRGATYFQCGAVYYQPVVHQGASVFVIVTP
;
A
#
# COMPACT_ATOMS: atom_id res chain seq x y z
N MET A 1 -0.21 -15.09 88.65
CA MET A 1 -0.55 -13.66 88.73
C MET A 1 0.72 -12.83 88.52
N PRO A 2 0.84 -12.05 87.45
CA PRO A 2 1.46 -10.75 87.58
C PRO A 2 0.52 -9.64 87.09
N LYS A 3 0.26 -8.66 87.96
CA LYS A 3 -0.43 -7.41 87.65
C LYS A 3 0.58 -6.28 87.63
N SER A 4 0.36 -5.44 86.64
CA SER A 4 1.21 -4.47 85.96
C SER A 4 1.15 -3.07 86.58
N LEU A 5 1.82 -2.13 85.88
CA LEU A 5 1.70 -0.65 85.87
C LEU A 5 2.75 0.13 86.67
N PHE A 6 3.36 1.25 86.24
CA PHE A 6 3.43 2.06 85.00
C PHE A 6 4.37 3.27 85.32
N LEU A 7 4.94 3.95 84.31
CA LEU A 7 5.08 5.43 84.20
C LEU A 7 5.93 5.77 82.95
N SER A 8 5.34 6.24 81.84
CA SER A 8 5.20 7.66 81.37
C SER A 8 6.51 8.24 80.77
N CYS A 9 6.59 9.10 79.75
CA CYS A 9 5.67 10.08 79.16
C CYS A 9 6.26 10.57 77.80
N ALA A 10 5.40 10.91 76.82
CA ALA A 10 5.45 12.05 75.87
C ALA A 10 6.73 12.41 75.04
N ILE A 11 6.74 12.93 73.80
CA ILE A 11 5.80 13.35 72.75
C ILE A 11 6.63 13.43 71.43
N ALA A 12 5.90 13.38 70.31
CA ALA A 12 6.22 13.35 68.89
C ALA A 12 7.29 14.29 68.27
N THR A 13 7.55 14.02 66.98
CA THR A 13 8.11 14.81 65.86
C THR A 13 9.50 14.33 65.38
N THR A 14 9.82 14.15 64.10
CA THR A 14 9.27 14.60 62.80
C THR A 14 9.54 13.55 61.70
N MET A 15 8.65 13.49 60.70
CA MET A 15 8.85 12.76 59.45
C MET A 15 9.97 13.39 58.60
N THR A 16 10.70 12.55 57.85
CA THR A 16 11.27 12.71 56.48
C THR A 16 12.52 11.81 56.42
N LEU A 17 12.68 10.89 55.48
CA LEU A 17 12.75 11.10 54.03
C LEU A 17 12.06 9.93 53.30
N ALA A 18 10.98 10.22 52.59
CA ALA A 18 10.48 9.30 51.57
C ALA A 18 11.40 9.43 50.35
N THR A 19 12.48 8.66 50.30
CA THR A 19 13.08 8.28 49.02
C THR A 19 12.07 7.41 48.30
N PRO A 20 11.55 7.79 47.10
CA PRO A 20 10.87 6.82 46.28
C PRO A 20 11.92 5.76 45.91
N LEU A 21 11.78 4.55 46.43
CA LEU A 21 12.34 3.37 45.78
C LEU A 21 11.71 3.36 44.39
N VAL A 22 12.43 3.84 43.38
CA VAL A 22 12.07 3.61 41.99
C VAL A 22 12.27 2.11 41.80
N PRO A 23 11.21 1.29 41.64
CA PRO A 23 11.43 -0.08 41.22
C PRO A 23 12.12 -0.01 39.86
N ALA A 24 13.27 -0.67 39.72
CA ALA A 24 13.85 -0.98 38.43
C ALA A 24 12.98 -2.05 37.73
N SER A 25 11.67 -1.80 37.61
CA SER A 25 10.82 -2.47 36.65
C SER A 25 11.18 -1.85 35.31
N GLY A 26 12.22 -2.42 34.71
CA GLY A 26 12.68 -2.09 33.38
C GLY A 26 11.51 -2.02 32.41
N LEU A 27 11.63 -1.08 31.49
CA LEU A 27 10.79 -0.86 30.32
C LEU A 27 10.69 -2.15 29.49
N ALA A 28 9.91 -3.11 29.97
CA ALA A 28 9.45 -4.25 29.21
C ALA A 28 8.00 -4.00 28.81
N GLU A 29 7.72 -2.80 28.28
CA GLU A 29 6.56 -2.59 27.45
C GLU A 29 6.79 -3.46 26.21
N ARG A 30 6.32 -4.69 26.27
CA ARG A 30 6.31 -5.59 25.11
C ARG A 30 5.36 -4.94 24.11
N ILE A 31 5.90 -4.19 23.16
CA ILE A 31 5.15 -3.74 21.98
C ILE A 31 4.71 -5.02 21.27
N ALA A 32 3.49 -5.44 21.54
CA ALA A 32 2.88 -6.55 20.85
C ALA A 32 2.57 -6.07 19.43
N VAL A 33 3.49 -6.34 18.51
CA VAL A 33 3.20 -6.20 17.08
C VAL A 33 2.23 -7.33 16.74
N SER A 34 0.94 -6.98 16.69
CA SER A 34 -0.09 -7.89 16.22
C SER A 34 0.25 -8.35 14.79
N ALA A 35 0.03 -9.64 14.52
CA ALA A 35 0.29 -10.20 13.19
C ALA A 35 -0.44 -9.34 12.13
N ALA A 36 0.33 -8.78 11.20
CA ALA A 36 -0.23 -7.95 10.14
C ALA A 36 -1.32 -8.76 9.41
N LYS A 37 -2.55 -8.24 9.42
CA LYS A 37 -3.67 -8.83 8.68
C LYS A 37 -3.21 -9.01 7.23
N ALA A 38 -3.18 -10.25 6.74
CA ALA A 38 -2.90 -10.52 5.34
C ALA A 38 -3.89 -9.69 4.51
N ASP A 39 -3.35 -8.74 3.75
CA ASP A 39 -4.15 -7.82 2.96
C ASP A 39 -4.67 -8.62 1.76
N ASN A 40 -5.78 -9.34 1.95
CA ASN A 40 -6.35 -10.29 0.97
C ASN A 40 -6.64 -9.62 -0.39
N GLY A 41 -6.80 -8.28 -0.39
CA GLY A 41 -6.96 -7.49 -1.60
C GLY A 41 -5.65 -7.01 -2.26
N ALA A 42 -4.49 -7.14 -1.59
CA ALA A 42 -3.21 -6.65 -2.09
C ALA A 42 -2.80 -7.36 -3.38
N ALA A 43 -2.90 -8.71 -3.41
CA ALA A 43 -2.59 -9.48 -4.62
C ALA A 43 -3.46 -9.03 -5.82
N ARG A 44 -4.77 -8.90 -5.61
CA ARG A 44 -5.70 -8.42 -6.66
C ARG A 44 -5.39 -7.00 -7.13
N ARG A 45 -5.11 -6.08 -6.19
CA ARG A 45 -4.75 -4.68 -6.51
C ARG A 45 -3.42 -4.60 -7.27
N THR A 46 -2.44 -5.38 -6.85
CA THR A 46 -1.14 -5.49 -7.50
C THR A 46 -1.28 -6.05 -8.90
N ALA A 47 -2.00 -7.17 -9.08
CA ALA A 47 -2.28 -7.75 -10.40
C ALA A 47 -2.96 -6.73 -11.33
N ARG A 48 -3.99 -6.01 -10.85
CA ARG A 48 -4.68 -4.97 -11.64
C ARG A 48 -3.76 -3.81 -12.00
N ARG A 49 -2.91 -3.35 -11.08
CA ARG A 49 -1.93 -2.28 -11.36
C ARG A 49 -0.91 -2.75 -12.38
N THR A 50 -0.37 -3.96 -12.22
CA THR A 50 0.61 -4.53 -13.13
C THR A 50 0.00 -4.71 -14.52
N ALA A 51 -1.18 -5.29 -14.65
CA ALA A 51 -1.87 -5.42 -15.93
C ALA A 51 -2.09 -4.06 -16.62
N ARG A 52 -2.54 -3.03 -15.89
CA ARG A 52 -2.68 -1.67 -16.44
C ARG A 52 -1.35 -1.07 -16.88
N ARG A 53 -0.29 -1.24 -16.09
CA ARG A 53 1.05 -0.72 -16.44
C ARG A 53 1.63 -1.44 -17.65
N VAL A 54 1.51 -2.76 -17.69
CA VAL A 54 1.96 -3.60 -18.79
C VAL A 54 1.21 -3.23 -20.07
N SER A 55 -0.13 -3.18 -20.04
CA SER A 55 -0.94 -2.76 -21.20
C SER A 55 -0.53 -1.37 -21.73
N ARG A 56 -0.27 -0.39 -20.85
CA ARG A 56 0.20 0.94 -21.29
C ARG A 56 1.60 0.92 -21.88
N ARG A 57 2.51 0.08 -21.38
CA ARG A 57 3.87 -0.08 -21.91
C ARG A 57 3.90 -0.88 -23.21
N GLN A 58 3.01 -1.86 -23.34
CA GLN A 58 2.87 -2.74 -24.49
C GLN A 58 1.94 -2.19 -25.57
N ALA A 59 1.50 -0.92 -25.48
CA ALA A 59 0.93 -0.25 -26.63
C ALA A 59 2.04 -0.16 -27.69
N HIS A 60 2.11 -1.19 -28.55
CA HIS A 60 3.04 -1.24 -29.66
C HIS A 60 2.61 -0.17 -30.65
N TYR A 61 3.27 0.98 -30.58
CA TYR A 61 3.10 2.07 -31.51
C TYR A 61 3.88 1.74 -32.78
N HIS A 62 3.17 1.54 -33.87
CA HIS A 62 3.74 1.33 -35.19
C HIS A 62 3.76 2.67 -35.94
N ASN A 63 4.91 3.05 -36.49
CA ASN A 63 5.03 4.30 -37.25
C ASN A 63 4.47 4.19 -38.67
N ALA A 64 4.35 2.97 -39.19
CA ALA A 64 3.82 2.69 -40.52
C ALA A 64 3.07 1.36 -40.51
N LEU A 65 2.12 1.22 -41.43
CA LEU A 65 1.38 -0.01 -41.65
C LEU A 65 2.15 -0.93 -42.60
N PRO A 66 2.03 -2.26 -42.42
CA PRO A 66 2.43 -3.23 -43.44
C PRO A 66 1.75 -2.94 -44.79
N ALA A 67 2.36 -3.39 -45.89
CA ALA A 67 1.73 -3.30 -47.20
C ALA A 67 0.46 -4.17 -47.27
N GLY A 68 -0.57 -3.68 -47.98
CA GLY A 68 -1.82 -4.43 -48.21
C GLY A 68 -2.90 -4.26 -47.14
N CYS A 69 -2.73 -3.32 -46.21
CA CYS A 69 -3.79 -3.00 -45.25
C CYS A 69 -4.96 -2.27 -45.91
N VAL A 70 -6.18 -2.62 -45.51
CA VAL A 70 -7.41 -2.03 -46.03
C VAL A 70 -8.04 -1.12 -44.98
N LYS A 71 -8.48 0.07 -45.38
CA LYS A 71 -9.20 1.00 -44.50
C LYS A 71 -10.62 0.50 -44.27
N VAL A 72 -11.03 0.37 -43.01
CA VAL A 72 -12.37 -0.08 -42.59
C VAL A 72 -12.95 0.90 -41.59
N ILE A 73 -14.24 1.21 -41.70
CA ILE A 73 -14.93 2.07 -40.73
C ILE A 73 -15.84 1.18 -39.88
N LEU A 74 -15.54 1.06 -38.59
CA LEU A 74 -16.37 0.33 -37.62
C LEU A 74 -16.94 1.31 -36.61
N ARG A 75 -18.27 1.32 -36.46
CA ARG A 75 -18.99 2.18 -35.49
C ARG A 75 -18.59 3.66 -35.56
N GLY A 76 -18.32 4.17 -36.77
CA GLY A 76 -17.91 5.56 -37.01
C GLY A 76 -16.43 5.86 -36.77
N ALA A 77 -15.62 4.89 -36.31
CA ALA A 77 -14.18 5.05 -36.16
C ALA A 77 -13.43 4.40 -37.33
N THR A 78 -12.34 5.03 -37.75
CA THR A 78 -11.47 4.53 -38.82
C THR A 78 -10.44 3.55 -38.27
N TYR A 79 -10.40 2.36 -38.84
CA TYR A 79 -9.42 1.31 -38.59
C TYR A 79 -8.73 0.90 -39.89
N PHE A 80 -7.61 0.21 -39.76
CA PHE A 80 -6.94 -0.43 -40.87
C PHE A 80 -6.76 -1.91 -40.56
N GLN A 81 -7.30 -2.76 -41.41
CA GLN A 81 -7.23 -4.20 -41.26
C GLN A 81 -6.08 -4.75 -42.08
N CYS A 82 -5.16 -5.45 -41.40
CA CYS A 82 -4.05 -6.16 -42.03
C CYS A 82 -4.14 -7.62 -41.58
N GLY A 83 -4.67 -8.49 -42.44
CA GLY A 83 -4.98 -9.88 -42.08
C GLY A 83 -6.02 -9.97 -40.96
N ALA A 84 -5.62 -10.56 -39.82
CA ALA A 84 -6.47 -10.73 -38.63
C ALA A 84 -6.31 -9.61 -37.58
N VAL A 85 -5.48 -8.60 -37.85
CA VAL A 85 -5.15 -7.54 -36.90
C VAL A 85 -5.75 -6.21 -37.35
N TYR A 86 -6.34 -5.48 -36.40
CA TYR A 86 -6.84 -4.13 -36.64
C TYR A 86 -5.89 -3.10 -36.03
N TYR A 87 -5.58 -2.07 -36.82
CA TYR A 87 -4.77 -0.94 -36.42
C TYR A 87 -5.64 0.31 -36.31
N GLN A 88 -5.51 1.05 -35.21
CA GLN A 88 -6.15 2.34 -35.01
C GLN A 88 -5.10 3.45 -35.07
N PRO A 89 -5.31 4.51 -35.88
CA PRO A 89 -4.46 5.68 -35.86
C PRO A 89 -4.71 6.48 -34.57
N VAL A 90 -3.65 6.78 -33.83
CA VAL A 90 -3.68 7.60 -32.62
C VAL A 90 -2.54 8.61 -32.66
N VAL A 91 -2.74 9.76 -32.03
CA VAL A 91 -1.68 10.77 -31.89
C VAL A 91 -0.92 10.50 -30.60
N HIS A 92 0.38 10.26 -30.71
CA HIS A 92 1.28 10.11 -29.57
C HIS A 92 2.45 11.08 -29.72
N GLN A 93 2.65 11.95 -28.72
CA GLN A 93 3.75 12.94 -28.70
C GLN A 93 3.80 13.83 -29.96
N GLY A 94 2.65 14.17 -30.54
CA GLY A 94 2.56 14.99 -31.75
C GLY A 94 2.78 14.23 -33.06
N ALA A 95 3.04 12.93 -33.02
CA ALA A 95 3.18 12.07 -34.19
C ALA A 95 1.95 11.16 -34.37
N SER A 96 1.58 10.88 -35.62
CA SER A 96 0.56 9.89 -35.97
C SER A 96 1.17 8.49 -35.92
N VAL A 97 0.70 7.66 -34.98
CA VAL A 97 1.16 6.28 -34.79
C VAL A 97 -0.04 5.33 -34.81
N PHE A 98 0.22 4.06 -35.07
CA PHE A 98 -0.81 3.04 -35.19
C PHE A 98 -0.70 2.03 -34.06
N VAL A 99 -1.81 1.74 -33.38
CA VAL A 99 -1.85 0.79 -32.27
C VAL A 99 -2.74 -0.39 -32.65
N ILE A 100 -2.33 -1.58 -32.26
CA ILE A 100 -3.12 -2.80 -32.45
C ILE A 100 -4.31 -2.79 -31.49
N VAL A 101 -5.51 -3.00 -32.03
CA VAL A 101 -6.76 -2.98 -31.27
C VAL A 101 -7.60 -4.21 -31.63
N THR A 102 -8.41 -4.67 -30.68
CA THR A 102 -9.49 -5.61 -30.91
C THR A 102 -10.81 -4.80 -30.87
N PRO A 103 -11.44 -4.52 -32.03
CA PRO A 103 -12.62 -3.65 -32.12
C PRO A 103 -13.91 -4.24 -31.52
#